data_AF-A0A832C7S3-F1
#
_entry.id   AF-A0A832C7S3-F1
#
_cell.length_a   1.000
_cell.length_b   1.000
_cell.length_c   1.000
_cell.angle_alpha   90.00
_cell.angle_beta   90.00
_cell.angle_gamma   90.00
#
_symmetry.space_group_name_H-M   'P 1'
#
loop_
_entity.id
_entity.type
_entity.pdbx_description
1 polymer ?
#
loop_
_entity_poly.entity_id
_entity_poly.type
_entity_poly.pdbx_seq_one_letter_code
_entity_poly.pdbx_strand_id
1 'polypeptide(L)'
;MSLNRARQPARYILLILAFGLLVWSSFWGRYSLVRIYQFRQQRERIRRDIVHIMEENQLLRKEIERLRSDPEYIARIAREDLGLAKPGEIIYRYHHLSKEKPIPKARR
;
A
#
# COMPACT_ATOMS: atom_id res chain seq x y z
N MET A 1 -73.89 -26.19 -13.56
CA MET A 1 -73.10 -25.83 -12.36
C MET A 1 -71.63 -26.22 -12.59
N SER A 2 -70.83 -25.35 -13.22
CA SER A 2 -69.41 -25.66 -13.50
C SER A 2 -68.51 -25.17 -12.35
N LEU A 3 -68.44 -25.98 -11.29
CA LEU A 3 -67.49 -25.79 -10.18
C LEU A 3 -66.09 -26.30 -10.57
N ASN A 4 -65.33 -25.52 -11.34
CA ASN A 4 -63.89 -25.77 -11.48
C ASN A 4 -63.05 -24.51 -11.75
N ARG A 5 -63.45 -23.36 -11.20
CA ARG A 5 -62.70 -22.09 -11.28
C ARG A 5 -61.66 -21.89 -10.18
N ALA A 6 -61.59 -22.76 -9.18
CA ALA A 6 -60.79 -22.55 -7.97
C ALA A 6 -59.33 -23.07 -8.03
N ARG A 7 -58.92 -23.79 -9.09
CA ARG A 7 -57.55 -24.31 -9.23
C ARG A 7 -56.60 -23.42 -10.05
N GLN A 8 -57.14 -22.46 -10.80
CA GLN A 8 -56.36 -21.53 -11.60
C GLN A 8 -55.58 -20.49 -10.76
N PRO A 9 -56.11 -19.86 -9.68
CA PRO A 9 -55.33 -18.88 -8.93
C PRO A 9 -54.12 -19.53 -8.23
N ALA A 10 -54.23 -20.80 -7.82
CA ALA A 10 -53.13 -21.54 -7.20
C ALA A 10 -51.92 -21.71 -8.15
N ARG A 11 -52.15 -21.89 -9.45
CA ARG A 11 -51.08 -21.94 -10.46
C ARG A 11 -50.38 -20.60 -10.62
N TYR A 12 -51.14 -19.49 -10.67
CA TYR A 12 -50.55 -18.15 -10.76
C TYR A 12 -49.79 -17.77 -9.49
N ILE A 13 -50.31 -18.10 -8.31
CA ILE A 13 -49.62 -17.89 -7.03
C ILE A 13 -48.30 -18.67 -7.00
N LEU A 14 -48.30 -19.92 -7.46
CA LEU A 14 -47.09 -20.74 -7.52
C LEU A 14 -46.06 -20.20 -8.52
N LEU A 15 -46.52 -19.69 -9.67
CA LEU A 15 -45.65 -19.02 -10.65
C LEU A 15 -45.06 -17.71 -10.12
N ILE A 16 -45.85 -16.89 -9.44
CA ILE A 16 -45.38 -15.64 -8.82
C ILE A 16 -44.39 -15.93 -7.70
N LEU A 17 -44.65 -16.97 -6.89
CA LEU A 17 -43.72 -17.39 -5.83
C LEU A 17 -42.41 -17.92 -6.42
N ALA A 18 -42.47 -18.76 -7.46
CA ALA A 18 -41.28 -19.25 -8.16
C ALA A 18 -40.49 -18.11 -8.81
N PHE A 19 -41.17 -17.15 -9.42
CA PHE A 19 -40.55 -15.96 -10.00
C PHE A 19 -39.90 -15.08 -8.91
N GLY A 20 -40.59 -14.84 -7.80
CA GLY A 20 -40.06 -14.12 -6.65
C GLY A 20 -38.83 -14.80 -6.04
N LEU A 21 -38.82 -16.13 -5.95
CA LEU A 21 -37.66 -16.91 -5.51
C LEU A 21 -36.48 -16.81 -6.49
N LEU A 22 -36.72 -16.79 -7.80
CA LEU A 22 -35.67 -16.58 -8.81
C LEU A 22 -35.06 -15.18 -8.73
N VAL A 23 -35.90 -14.15 -8.53
CA VAL A 23 -35.45 -12.77 -8.36
C VAL A 23 -34.69 -12.62 -7.05
N TRP A 24 -35.24 -13.11 -5.94
CA TRP A 24 -34.57 -13.11 -4.63
C TRP A 24 -33.24 -13.85 -4.67
N SER A 25 -33.22 -15.04 -5.29
CA SER A 25 -32.01 -15.82 -5.50
C SER A 25 -31.03 -15.13 -6.44
N SER A 26 -31.46 -14.31 -7.41
CA SER A 26 -30.55 -13.50 -8.22
C SER A 26 -29.92 -12.35 -7.43
N PHE A 27 -30.66 -11.78 -6.46
CA PHE A 27 -30.14 -10.75 -5.56
C PHE A 27 -29.23 -11.34 -4.45
N TRP A 28 -29.50 -12.55 -3.96
CA TRP A 28 -28.70 -13.25 -2.95
C TRP A 28 -27.60 -14.17 -3.54
N GLY A 29 -27.72 -14.52 -4.82
CA GLY A 29 -26.99 -15.57 -5.53
C GLY A 29 -25.76 -15.07 -6.27
N ARG A 30 -24.71 -14.81 -5.51
CA ARG A 30 -23.44 -15.54 -5.65
C ARG A 30 -22.63 -15.46 -6.96
N TYR A 31 -22.99 -14.69 -7.99
CA TYR A 31 -22.10 -14.36 -9.13
C TYR A 31 -22.23 -12.92 -9.58
N SER A 32 -22.12 -11.97 -8.65
CA SER A 32 -21.88 -10.58 -9.06
C SER A 32 -20.60 -10.57 -9.91
N LEU A 33 -20.72 -10.30 -11.21
CA LEU A 33 -19.60 -10.16 -12.15
C LEU A 33 -18.54 -9.18 -11.61
N VAL A 34 -18.99 -8.26 -10.76
CA VAL A 34 -18.16 -7.35 -9.96
C VAL A 34 -17.12 -8.10 -9.14
N ARG A 35 -17.45 -9.23 -8.50
CA ARG A 35 -16.51 -10.01 -7.69
C ARG A 35 -15.43 -10.67 -8.55
N ILE A 36 -15.78 -11.20 -9.72
CA ILE A 36 -14.81 -11.77 -10.66
C ILE A 36 -13.89 -10.68 -11.22
N TYR A 37 -14.44 -9.50 -11.51
CA TYR A 37 -13.67 -8.34 -11.96
C TYR A 37 -12.74 -7.83 -10.85
N GLN A 38 -13.22 -7.74 -9.60
CA GLN A 38 -12.41 -7.37 -8.44
C GLN A 38 -11.28 -8.37 -8.19
N PHE A 39 -11.54 -9.68 -8.32
CA PHE A 39 -10.47 -10.69 -8.20
C PHE A 39 -9.43 -10.55 -9.31
N ARG A 40 -9.82 -10.22 -10.56
CA ARG A 40 -8.84 -9.93 -11.63
C ARG A 40 -8.01 -8.70 -11.31
N GLN A 41 -8.63 -7.60 -10.85
CA GLN A 41 -7.90 -6.40 -10.46
C GLN A 41 -6.96 -6.62 -9.27
N GLN A 42 -7.39 -7.39 -8.27
CA GLN A 42 -6.54 -7.75 -7.12
C GLN A 42 -5.34 -8.58 -7.55
N ARG A 43 -5.52 -9.55 -8.45
CA ARG A 43 -4.39 -10.34 -8.99
C ARG A 43 -3.36 -9.45 -9.71
N GLU A 44 -3.81 -8.48 -10.50
CA GLU A 44 -2.91 -7.56 -11.20
C GLU A 44 -2.23 -6.54 -10.27
N ARG A 45 -2.88 -6.15 -9.16
CA ARG A 45 -2.23 -5.33 -8.13
C ARG A 45 -1.13 -6.12 -7.42
N ILE A 46 -1.46 -7.30 -6.91
CA ILE A 46 -0.49 -8.16 -6.21
C ILE A 46 0.70 -8.51 -7.10
N ARG A 47 0.48 -8.77 -8.40
CA ARG A 47 1.58 -9.00 -9.35
C ARG A 47 2.51 -7.80 -9.49
N ARG A 48 1.95 -6.60 -9.60
CA ARG A 48 2.76 -5.37 -9.67
C ARG A 48 3.52 -5.13 -8.38
N ASP A 49 2.89 -5.36 -7.24
CA ASP A 49 3.54 -5.22 -5.93
C ASP A 49 4.71 -6.21 -5.79
N ILE A 50 4.55 -7.45 -6.25
CA ILE A 50 5.64 -8.44 -6.28
C ILE A 50 6.81 -7.93 -7.12
N VAL A 51 6.56 -7.43 -8.34
CA VAL A 51 7.63 -6.92 -9.20
C VAL A 51 8.35 -5.75 -8.53
N HIS A 52 7.61 -4.78 -7.99
CA HIS A 52 8.19 -3.63 -7.31
C HIS A 52 9.05 -4.04 -6.10
N ILE A 53 8.53 -4.92 -5.25
CA ILE A 53 9.26 -5.42 -4.06
C ILE A 53 10.51 -6.21 -4.48
N MET A 54 10.45 -6.97 -5.58
CA MET A 54 11.61 -7.68 -6.10
C MET A 54 12.70 -6.73 -6.61
N GLU A 55 12.33 -5.69 -7.34
CA GLU A 55 13.25 -4.66 -7.82
C GLU A 55 13.91 -3.92 -6.64
N GLU A 56 13.12 -3.51 -5.65
CA GLU A 56 13.62 -2.86 -4.44
C GLU A 56 14.57 -3.78 -3.65
N ASN A 57 14.22 -5.06 -3.51
CA ASN A 57 15.11 -6.05 -2.90
C ASN A 57 16.44 -6.17 -3.65
N GLN A 58 16.41 -6.17 -4.98
CA GLN A 58 17.63 -6.26 -5.78
C GLN A 58 18.52 -5.02 -5.60
N LEU A 59 17.92 -3.83 -5.56
CA LEU A 59 18.65 -2.59 -5.31
C LEU A 59 19.28 -2.59 -3.91
N LEU A 60 18.49 -2.91 -2.87
CA LEU A 60 18.98 -2.98 -1.50
C LEU A 60 20.09 -4.03 -1.33
N ARG A 61 19.97 -5.19 -2.00
CA ARG A 61 21.04 -6.21 -1.97
C ARG A 61 22.33 -5.71 -2.58
N LYS A 62 22.27 -5.00 -3.72
CA LYS A 62 23.45 -4.38 -4.33
C LYS A 62 24.05 -3.32 -3.44
N GLU A 63 23.22 -2.55 -2.74
CA GLU A 63 23.69 -1.56 -1.78
C GLU A 63 24.39 -2.20 -0.57
N ILE A 64 23.82 -3.27 0.00
CA ILE A 64 24.47 -4.06 1.06
C ILE A 64 25.80 -4.63 0.57
N GLU A 65 25.87 -5.11 -0.67
CA GLU A 65 27.11 -5.62 -1.24
C GLU A 65 28.17 -4.53 -1.34
N ARG A 66 27.83 -3.34 -1.86
CA ARG A 66 28.75 -2.18 -1.90
C ARG A 66 29.19 -1.75 -0.51
N LEU A 67 28.26 -1.71 0.45
CA LEU A 67 28.54 -1.42 1.86
C LEU A 67 29.41 -2.47 2.55
N ARG A 68 29.60 -3.66 1.96
CA ARG A 68 30.47 -4.71 2.52
C ARG A 68 31.81 -4.82 1.80
N SER A 69 31.83 -4.58 0.49
CA SER A 69 33.01 -4.79 -0.35
C SER A 69 33.88 -3.56 -0.52
N ASP A 70 33.35 -2.34 -0.26
CA ASP A 70 34.06 -1.09 -0.46
C ASP A 70 34.25 -0.30 0.86
N PRO A 71 35.43 -0.40 1.49
CA PRO A 71 35.76 0.34 2.71
C PRO A 71 35.73 1.86 2.53
N GLU A 72 35.96 2.37 1.32
CA GLU A 72 36.00 3.79 1.02
C GLU A 72 34.57 4.35 0.93
N TYR A 73 33.65 3.58 0.34
CA TYR A 73 32.22 3.90 0.30
C TYR A 73 31.61 3.95 1.72
N ILE A 74 31.96 3.01 2.59
CA ILE A 74 31.55 3.00 4.00
C ILE A 74 32.09 4.23 4.73
N ALA A 75 33.37 4.55 4.54
CA ALA A 75 34.00 5.70 5.19
C ALA A 75 33.37 7.02 4.74
N ARG A 76 32.96 7.13 3.47
CA ARG A 76 32.24 8.28 2.93
C ARG A 76 30.88 8.46 3.60
N ILE A 77 30.04 7.42 3.65
CA ILE A 77 28.73 7.46 4.32
C ILE A 77 28.89 7.76 5.82
N ALA A 78 29.88 7.14 6.48
CA ALA A 78 30.16 7.40 7.88
C ALA A 78 30.49 8.88 8.13
N ARG A 79 31.30 9.52 7.27
CA ARG A 79 31.70 10.92 7.42
C ARG A 79 30.61 11.91 6.98
N GLU A 80 29.92 11.66 5.87
CA GLU A 80 28.96 12.57 5.24
C GLU A 80 27.56 12.47 5.89
N ASP A 81 27.01 11.25 5.99
CA ASP A 81 25.63 11.04 6.42
C ASP A 81 25.50 10.86 7.94
N LEU A 82 26.50 10.22 8.57
CA LEU A 82 26.47 9.90 10.00
C LEU A 82 27.36 10.83 10.86
N GLY A 83 28.23 11.63 10.24
CA GLY A 83 29.16 12.51 10.97
C GLY A 83 30.08 11.75 11.93
N LEU A 84 30.41 10.50 11.60
CA LEU A 84 31.31 9.62 12.35
C LEU A 84 32.73 9.72 11.78
N ALA A 85 33.72 9.72 12.67
CA ALA A 85 35.13 9.71 12.31
C ALA A 85 35.88 8.63 13.12
N LYS A 86 37.03 8.17 12.62
CA LYS A 86 37.81 7.16 13.34
C LYS A 86 38.31 7.72 14.69
N PRO A 87 38.56 6.87 15.70
CA PRO A 87 39.15 7.31 16.96
C PRO A 87 40.47 8.05 16.67
N GLY A 88 40.52 9.36 16.97
CA GLY A 88 41.67 10.24 16.71
C GLY A 88 41.53 11.22 15.52
N GLU A 89 40.46 11.16 14.74
CA GLU A 89 40.16 12.14 13.67
C GLU A 89 39.30 13.32 14.23
N ILE A 90 39.59 14.56 13.83
CA ILE A 90 38.86 15.77 14.26
C ILE A 90 37.89 16.20 13.15
N ILE A 91 36.59 16.25 13.46
CA ILE A 91 35.55 16.68 12.52
C ILE A 91 35.42 18.20 12.53
N TYR A 92 35.79 18.87 11.42
CA TYR A 92 35.67 20.31 11.29
C TYR A 92 34.29 20.68 10.73
N ARG A 93 33.40 21.22 11.58
CA ARG A 93 32.08 21.72 11.16
C ARG A 93 32.10 23.24 11.05
N TYR A 94 31.98 23.75 9.83
CA TYR A 94 31.90 25.19 9.57
C TYR A 94 30.60 25.75 10.17
N HIS A 95 30.69 26.37 11.35
CA HIS A 95 29.66 27.28 11.79
C HIS A 95 29.89 28.57 11.04
N HIS A 96 29.03 28.86 10.07
CA HIS A 96 28.94 30.21 9.54
C HIS A 96 28.60 31.08 10.75
N LEU A 97 29.56 31.89 11.20
CA LEU A 97 29.36 32.85 12.27
C LEU A 97 28.22 33.76 11.81
N SER A 98 27.00 33.43 12.24
CA SER A 98 25.85 34.31 12.09
C SER A 98 26.26 35.57 12.81
N LYS A 99 26.49 36.62 12.03
CA LYS A 99 26.93 37.95 12.46
C LYS A 99 26.33 38.25 13.83
N GLU A 100 27.19 38.44 14.81
CA GLU A 100 26.81 38.75 16.19
C GLU A 100 25.63 39.71 16.22
N LYS A 101 24.48 39.21 16.69
CA LYS A 101 23.38 40.08 17.08
C LYS A 101 23.90 40.85 18.30
N PRO A 102 24.02 42.19 18.23
CA PRO A 102 24.64 42.95 19.31
C PRO A 102 23.88 42.70 20.61
N ILE A 103 24.61 42.30 21.64
CA ILE A 103 24.10 42.09 23.00
C ILE A 103 23.47 43.41 23.45
N PRO A 104 22.18 43.44 23.85
CA PRO A 104 21.57 44.67 24.33
C PRO A 104 22.30 45.10 25.61
N LYS A 105 22.91 46.28 25.59
CA LYS A 105 23.57 46.84 26.78
C LYS A 105 22.57 46.88 27.93
N ALA A 106 22.90 46.18 29.02
CA ALA A 106 22.13 46.21 30.24
C ALA A 106 21.97 47.66 30.71
N ARG A 107 20.72 48.10 30.81
CA ARG A 107 20.34 49.42 31.29
C ARG A 107 20.66 49.47 32.80
N ARG A 108 21.53 50.39 33.20
CA ARG A 108 21.70 50.80 34.61
C ARG A 108 20.47 51.57 35.07
#